data_AF-A0A8H3NJL1-F1
#
_entry.id   AF-A0A8H3NJL1-F1
#
_cell.length_a   1.000
_cell.length_b   1.000
_cell.length_c   1.000
_cell.angle_alpha   90.00
_cell.angle_beta   90.00
_cell.angle_gamma   90.00
#
_symmetry.space_group_name_H-M   'P 1'
#
loop_
_entity.id
_entity.type
_entity.pdbx_description
1 polymer ?
#
loop_
_entity_poly.entity_id
_entity_poly.type
_entity_poly.pdbx_seq_one_letter_code
_entity_poly.pdbx_strand_id
1 'polypeptide(L)'
;MASINVLPSELLARIISFLDRSSLKAIRETSRLLSQFATPRLFDTLRLFPDEESYEAIDRITSHATLKKMVKKVYVNTCEDDYDEYDEEEVELTKDFKDRIAKFEDCPNVQSAVLRFDKHCSTGRESWMTEHPETIAFRTKTLRVFFKWLASFEVPLRELGIRNLQDVNVGDDRISSNIEKVLQNLHTLRLSIVTEHNEAAPEDDLDFPEPHDFFAQLPSVWLKPSASSLEHLTLSCDNYFGFYPKLELSEVHFPHLKSLAFGNYCFVRDSQLEWILSHAATLTALSFDDCAILFDVCLAEEHLADRGPFKKSEMETRREMDAQVRLKYYLSYDKRWHDYFDSFRTKLPQLRRFLIGSGDWGDGVPFEKEDEAKICLRENRYMVCYDGYGPSPYLEPGYGPHEWERDAPQCDDKDRESLRLLFEKTGQRVVKIPFLSSFQDLISED
;
A
#
# COMPACT_ATOMS: atom_id res chain seq x y z
N MET A 1 20.25 42.83 -12.00
CA MET A 1 19.77 41.50 -11.58
C MET A 1 18.62 41.71 -10.61
N ALA A 2 17.46 41.11 -10.85
CA ALA A 2 16.37 41.15 -9.87
C ALA A 2 16.72 40.23 -8.69
N SER A 3 16.57 40.73 -7.46
CA SER A 3 16.83 39.94 -6.25
C SER A 3 15.60 39.11 -5.90
N ILE A 4 15.80 37.81 -5.61
CA ILE A 4 14.71 36.90 -5.23
C ILE A 4 13.97 37.38 -3.97
N ASN A 5 14.64 38.14 -3.09
CA ASN A 5 14.06 38.68 -1.85
C ASN A 5 12.96 39.75 -2.09
N VAL A 6 12.73 40.16 -3.34
CA VAL A 6 11.68 41.10 -3.72
C VAL A 6 10.34 40.37 -3.98
N LEU A 7 10.36 39.03 -4.08
CA LEU A 7 9.14 38.24 -4.23
C LEU A 7 8.30 38.27 -2.94
N PRO A 8 6.96 38.29 -3.04
CA PRO A 8 6.07 38.09 -1.90
C PRO A 8 6.38 36.80 -1.13
N SER A 9 6.19 36.82 0.19
CA SER A 9 6.44 35.71 1.10
C SER A 9 5.76 34.40 0.66
N GLU A 10 4.57 34.47 0.08
CA GLU A 10 3.82 33.31 -0.41
C GLU A 10 4.51 32.63 -1.60
N LEU A 11 5.07 33.42 -2.52
CA LEU A 11 5.82 32.91 -3.66
C LEU A 11 7.16 32.33 -3.20
N LEU A 12 7.84 32.99 -2.25
CA LEU A 12 9.06 32.46 -1.65
C LEU A 12 8.81 31.12 -0.96
N ALA A 13 7.76 31.02 -0.14
CA ALA A 13 7.40 29.78 0.54
C ALA A 13 7.07 28.65 -0.46
N ARG A 14 6.42 28.98 -1.58
CA ARG A 14 6.10 28.02 -2.65
C ARG A 14 7.33 27.59 -3.44
N ILE A 15 8.25 28.50 -3.76
CA ILE A 15 9.52 28.13 -4.43
C ILE A 15 10.32 27.20 -3.51
N ILE A 16 10.44 27.57 -2.23
CA ILE A 16 11.19 26.81 -1.24
C ILE A 16 10.58 25.42 -0.99
N SER A 17 9.26 25.25 -1.18
CA SER A 17 8.63 23.93 -1.03
C SER A 17 8.99 22.92 -2.11
N PHE A 18 9.61 23.33 -3.22
CA PHE A 18 10.09 22.42 -4.27
C PHE A 18 11.57 22.06 -4.11
N LEU A 19 12.25 22.58 -3.09
CA LEU A 19 13.67 22.35 -2.90
C LEU A 19 13.93 21.05 -2.15
N ASP A 20 14.97 20.34 -2.58
CA ASP A 20 15.48 19.19 -1.85
C ASP A 20 16.14 19.62 -0.52
N ARG A 21 16.41 18.64 0.35
CA ARG A 21 16.98 18.86 1.69
C ARG A 21 18.35 19.54 1.65
N SER A 22 19.20 19.24 0.66
CA SER A 22 20.52 19.85 0.51
C SER A 22 20.42 21.32 0.11
N SER A 23 19.52 21.62 -0.83
CA SER A 23 19.17 22.97 -1.27
C SER A 23 18.57 23.80 -0.13
N LEU A 24 17.70 23.20 0.70
CA LEU A 24 17.15 23.84 1.90
C LEU A 24 18.22 24.22 2.92
N LYS A 25 19.19 23.31 3.18
CA LYS A 25 20.34 23.60 4.07
C LYS A 25 21.14 24.79 3.54
N ALA A 26 21.52 24.76 2.26
CA ALA A 26 22.29 25.83 1.64
C ALA A 26 21.54 27.18 1.70
N ILE A 27 20.28 27.22 1.27
CA ILE A 27 19.49 28.47 1.24
C ILE A 27 19.29 29.05 2.64
N ARG A 28 19.09 28.20 3.66
CA ARG A 28 18.96 28.65 5.05
C ARG A 28 20.17 29.46 5.51
N GLU A 29 21.36 29.17 5.01
CA GLU A 29 22.60 29.87 5.37
C GLU A 29 22.84 31.15 4.56
N THR A 30 22.21 31.29 3.39
CA THR A 30 22.43 32.45 2.50
C THR A 30 21.76 33.75 2.96
N SER A 31 20.61 33.67 3.63
CA SER A 31 19.78 34.86 3.94
C SER A 31 18.88 34.62 5.15
N ARG A 32 18.78 35.61 6.04
CA ARG A 32 17.85 35.56 7.19
C ARG A 32 16.40 35.42 6.75
N LEU A 33 16.01 36.07 5.65
CA LEU A 33 14.65 35.98 5.11
C LEU A 33 14.37 34.56 4.62
N LEU A 34 15.26 34.01 3.80
CA LEU A 34 15.07 32.66 3.25
C LEU A 34 15.16 31.59 4.34
N SER A 35 15.99 31.81 5.38
CA SER A 35 16.05 30.97 6.57
C SER A 35 14.70 30.84 7.28
N GLN A 36 13.87 31.89 7.30
CA GLN A 36 12.54 31.83 7.93
C GLN A 36 11.60 30.85 7.23
N PHE A 37 11.77 30.63 5.93
CA PHE A 37 10.96 29.70 5.14
C PHE A 37 11.61 28.31 5.02
N ALA A 38 12.94 28.26 4.89
CA ALA A 38 13.69 27.02 4.74
C ALA A 38 13.76 26.21 6.04
N THR A 39 13.88 26.87 7.19
CA THR A 39 14.02 26.18 8.49
C THR A 39 12.78 25.32 8.81
N PRO A 40 11.54 25.84 8.74
CA PRO A 40 10.36 25.01 8.98
C PRO A 40 10.26 23.81 8.05
N ARG A 41 10.64 23.94 6.77
CA ARG A 41 10.63 22.84 5.80
C ARG A 41 11.72 21.80 6.07
N LEU A 42 12.89 22.23 6.54
CA LEU A 42 13.98 21.32 6.84
C LEU A 42 13.70 20.43 8.06
N PHE A 43 12.89 20.93 9.00
CA PHE A 43 12.58 20.27 10.28
C PHE A 43 11.10 19.89 10.43
N ASP A 44 10.30 19.93 9.36
CA ASP A 44 8.90 19.49 9.43
C ASP A 44 8.76 17.97 9.58
N THR A 45 9.80 17.23 9.17
CA THR A 45 9.81 15.77 9.12
C THR A 45 11.00 15.23 9.90
N LEU A 46 10.72 14.40 10.90
CA LEU A 46 11.73 13.61 11.62
C LEU A 46 11.69 12.16 11.15
N ARG A 47 12.88 11.54 11.11
CA ARG A 47 13.05 10.12 10.83
C ARG A 47 13.88 9.54 11.95
N LEU A 48 13.33 8.54 12.62
CA LEU A 48 13.99 7.75 13.64
C LEU A 48 14.36 6.41 13.02
N PHE A 49 15.65 6.11 13.04
CA PHE A 49 16.27 4.83 12.73
C PHE A 49 16.93 4.27 14.01
N PRO A 50 17.18 2.95 14.10
CA PRO A 50 17.71 2.29 15.29
C PRO A 50 19.22 2.48 15.52
N ASP A 51 19.79 3.61 15.12
CA ASP A 51 21.22 3.93 15.24
C ASP A 51 21.49 5.18 16.10
N GLU A 52 22.73 5.33 16.56
CA GLU A 52 23.14 6.43 17.45
C GLU A 52 23.09 7.81 16.79
N GLU A 53 23.39 7.93 15.49
CA GLU A 53 23.36 9.22 14.80
C GLU A 53 21.92 9.76 14.74
N SER A 54 20.98 8.88 14.40
CA SER A 54 19.54 9.13 14.46
C SER A 54 19.10 9.53 15.87
N TYR A 55 19.51 8.81 16.91
CA TYR A 55 19.15 9.14 18.29
C TYR A 55 19.63 10.52 18.72
N GLU A 56 20.88 10.86 18.43
CA GLU A 56 21.42 12.19 18.73
C GLU A 56 20.66 13.29 17.97
N ALA A 57 20.29 13.04 16.71
CA ALA A 57 19.53 13.99 15.91
C ALA A 57 18.13 14.25 16.51
N ILE A 58 17.42 13.19 16.91
CA ILE A 58 16.12 13.30 17.59
C ILE A 58 16.27 14.05 18.91
N ASP A 59 17.28 13.72 19.71
CA ASP A 59 17.50 14.35 21.02
C ASP A 59 17.80 15.85 20.89
N ARG A 60 18.62 16.25 19.91
CA ARG A 60 18.91 17.66 19.61
C ARG A 60 17.66 18.43 19.18
N ILE A 61 16.80 17.84 18.36
CA ILE A 61 15.62 18.54 17.83
C ILE A 61 14.51 18.63 18.87
N THR A 62 14.21 17.54 19.57
CA THR A 62 13.16 17.48 20.61
C THR A 62 13.51 18.36 21.82
N SER A 63 14.79 18.49 22.16
CA SER A 63 15.27 19.40 23.22
C SER A 63 15.28 20.88 22.80
N HIS A 64 15.22 21.18 21.50
CA HIS A 64 15.30 22.56 21.02
C HIS A 64 13.92 23.24 21.03
N ALA A 65 13.79 24.30 21.85
CA ALA A 65 12.52 25.00 22.11
C ALA A 65 11.71 25.42 20.86
N THR A 66 12.40 25.84 19.79
CA THR A 66 11.78 26.22 18.52
C THR A 66 11.60 25.04 17.54
N LEU A 67 12.62 24.20 17.33
CA LEU A 67 12.58 23.17 16.29
C LEU A 67 11.54 22.09 16.56
N LYS A 68 11.35 21.69 17.83
CA LYS A 68 10.32 20.69 18.19
C LYS A 68 8.89 21.09 17.80
N LYS A 69 8.63 22.40 17.70
CA LYS A 69 7.34 22.96 17.26
C LYS A 69 7.21 23.00 15.73
N MET A 70 8.29 22.82 14.98
CA MET A 70 8.25 22.78 13.51
C MET A 70 7.90 21.40 12.99
N VAL A 71 8.15 20.35 13.79
CA VAL A 71 7.86 18.96 13.45
C VAL A 71 6.36 18.74 13.28
N LYS A 72 5.98 18.22 12.12
CA LYS A 72 4.62 17.86 11.72
C LYS A 72 4.47 16.40 11.36
N LYS A 73 5.58 15.77 10.94
CA LYS A 73 5.61 14.38 10.48
C LYS A 73 6.75 13.61 11.14
N VAL A 74 6.47 12.37 11.48
CA VAL A 74 7.45 11.45 12.07
C VAL A 74 7.45 10.14 11.29
N TYR A 75 8.63 9.66 10.93
CA TYR A 75 8.87 8.29 10.50
C TYR A 75 9.59 7.55 11.62
N VAL A 76 9.07 6.39 11.97
CA VAL A 76 9.71 5.40 12.83
C VAL A 76 10.07 4.23 11.93
N ASN A 77 11.36 4.04 11.65
CA ASN A 77 11.86 2.91 10.88
C ASN A 77 12.58 1.97 11.84
N THR A 78 12.25 0.69 11.79
CA THR A 78 12.87 -0.34 12.64
C THR A 78 14.19 -0.87 12.07
N CYS A 79 14.45 -0.59 10.79
CA CYS A 79 15.70 -0.85 10.07
C CYS A 79 16.05 0.35 9.17
N GLU A 80 17.33 0.55 8.88
CA GLU A 80 17.80 1.56 7.91
C GLU A 80 17.54 1.06 6.48
N ASP A 81 18.22 -0.02 6.13
CA ASP A 81 17.96 -0.82 4.94
C ASP A 81 17.18 -2.08 5.33
N ASP A 82 16.47 -2.69 4.37
CA ASP A 82 15.86 -4.00 4.62
C ASP A 82 16.98 -5.05 4.81
N TYR A 83 16.77 -5.99 5.72
CA TYR A 83 17.71 -7.08 6.00
C TYR A 83 17.86 -8.00 4.80
N ASP A 84 19.00 -8.69 4.71
CA ASP A 84 19.17 -9.72 3.69
C ASP A 84 18.26 -10.91 4.03
N GLU A 85 17.79 -11.64 3.01
CA GLU A 85 16.93 -12.84 3.18
C GLU A 85 17.55 -13.91 4.09
N TYR A 86 18.87 -13.89 4.26
CA TYR A 86 19.65 -14.83 5.08
C TYR A 86 19.97 -14.33 6.49
N ASP A 87 19.54 -13.13 6.87
CA ASP A 87 19.73 -12.63 8.23
C ASP A 87 18.71 -13.29 9.17
N GLU A 88 19.21 -14.06 10.13
CA GLU A 88 18.36 -14.86 11.05
C GLU A 88 18.37 -14.35 12.50
N GLU A 89 19.26 -13.40 12.84
CA GLU A 89 19.39 -12.94 14.23
C GLU A 89 18.27 -11.96 14.60
N GLU A 90 17.37 -12.37 15.49
CA GLU A 90 16.30 -11.50 15.99
C GLU A 90 16.87 -10.19 16.57
N VAL A 91 16.40 -9.06 16.05
CA VAL A 91 16.83 -7.75 16.50
C VAL A 91 16.16 -7.36 17.81
N GLU A 92 16.93 -6.79 18.73
CA GLU A 92 16.36 -6.32 19.99
C GLU A 92 15.68 -4.95 19.80
N LEU A 93 14.41 -4.84 20.19
CA LEU A 93 13.78 -3.53 20.41
C LEU A 93 14.36 -2.86 21.67
N THR A 94 15.49 -2.17 21.49
CA THR A 94 16.29 -1.57 22.56
C THR A 94 15.50 -0.59 23.42
N LYS A 95 15.99 -0.33 24.64
CA LYS A 95 15.40 0.70 25.50
C LYS A 95 15.51 2.08 24.86
N ASP A 96 16.67 2.39 24.30
CA ASP A 96 16.95 3.69 23.70
C ASP A 96 16.00 4.02 22.56
N PHE A 97 15.72 3.06 21.66
CA PHE A 97 14.77 3.25 20.57
C PHE A 97 13.36 3.58 21.08
N LYS A 98 12.85 2.80 22.06
CA LYS A 98 11.53 3.04 22.66
C LYS A 98 11.44 4.40 23.35
N ASP A 99 12.50 4.80 24.04
CA ASP A 99 12.56 6.08 24.73
C ASP A 99 12.51 7.24 23.72
N ARG A 100 13.13 7.11 22.54
CA ARG A 100 13.05 8.14 21.48
C ARG A 100 11.69 8.18 20.79
N ILE A 101 11.00 7.05 20.60
CA ILE A 101 9.59 7.05 20.14
C ILE A 101 8.73 7.85 21.12
N ALA A 102 8.90 7.62 22.43
CA ALA A 102 8.13 8.34 23.44
C ALA A 102 8.41 9.86 23.45
N LYS A 103 9.66 10.29 23.20
CA LYS A 103 10.04 11.71 23.12
C LYS A 103 9.29 12.50 22.06
N PHE A 104 8.68 11.87 21.07
CA PHE A 104 7.85 12.59 20.10
C PHE A 104 6.59 13.22 20.73
N GLU A 105 6.23 12.87 21.97
CA GLU A 105 5.23 13.62 22.74
C GLU A 105 5.61 15.10 22.95
N ASP A 106 6.91 15.44 22.91
CA ASP A 106 7.41 16.81 23.01
C ASP A 106 7.19 17.65 21.73
N CYS A 107 6.70 17.03 20.65
CA CYS A 107 6.44 17.65 19.36
C CYS A 107 4.92 17.91 19.19
N PRO A 108 4.41 19.07 19.65
CA PRO A 108 2.95 19.31 19.78
C PRO A 108 2.20 19.46 18.45
N ASN A 109 2.92 19.57 17.33
CA ASN A 109 2.34 19.83 16.01
C ASN A 109 2.39 18.59 15.08
N VAL A 110 2.76 17.42 15.60
CA VAL A 110 2.73 16.17 14.84
C VAL A 110 1.30 15.84 14.44
N GLN A 111 1.08 15.64 13.14
CA GLN A 111 -0.22 15.31 12.55
C GLN A 111 -0.14 14.08 11.65
N SER A 112 1.07 13.66 11.27
CA SER A 112 1.34 12.54 10.37
C SER A 112 2.41 11.64 10.98
N ALA A 113 2.14 10.34 11.03
CA ALA A 113 3.09 9.35 11.53
C ALA A 113 3.16 8.15 10.59
N VAL A 114 4.37 7.67 10.35
CA VAL A 114 4.62 6.48 9.53
C VAL A 114 5.48 5.52 10.33
N LEU A 115 5.05 4.27 10.43
CA LEU A 115 5.85 3.15 10.91
C LEU A 115 6.29 2.32 9.71
N ARG A 116 7.59 2.01 9.61
CA ARG A 116 8.13 1.06 8.62
C ARG A 116 8.79 -0.09 9.37
N PHE A 117 8.38 -1.30 9.02
CA PHE A 117 9.08 -2.53 9.33
C PHE A 117 9.98 -2.96 8.18
N ASP A 118 10.84 -3.93 8.44
CA ASP A 118 11.52 -4.70 7.40
C ASP A 118 10.50 -5.35 6.44
N LYS A 119 10.86 -5.50 5.16
CA LYS A 119 9.98 -6.11 4.16
C LYS A 119 9.83 -7.62 4.33
N HIS A 120 10.84 -8.30 4.87
CA HIS A 120 10.80 -9.73 5.09
C HIS A 120 10.09 -10.03 6.41
N CYS A 121 9.19 -11.02 6.37
CA CYS A 121 8.46 -11.46 7.55
C CYS A 121 8.23 -12.97 7.48
N SER A 122 8.23 -13.61 8.65
CA SER A 122 7.84 -15.00 8.77
C SER A 122 7.07 -15.21 10.07
N THR A 123 6.26 -16.25 10.12
CA THR A 123 5.54 -16.66 11.32
C THR A 123 6.37 -17.64 12.16
N GLY A 124 7.46 -18.18 11.60
CA GLY A 124 8.27 -19.22 12.21
C GLY A 124 7.49 -20.51 12.47
N ARG A 125 6.38 -20.73 11.73
CA ARG A 125 5.46 -21.83 11.97
C ARG A 125 6.08 -23.18 11.63
N GLU A 126 6.81 -23.24 10.52
CA GLU A 126 7.41 -24.47 10.02
C GLU A 126 8.94 -24.41 10.11
N SER A 127 9.57 -25.55 10.40
CA SER A 127 11.02 -25.62 10.64
C SER A 127 11.90 -25.34 9.42
N TRP A 128 11.31 -25.29 8.22
CA TRP A 128 11.99 -25.01 6.96
C TRP A 128 11.88 -23.53 6.57
N MET A 129 11.10 -22.73 7.30
CA MET A 129 10.95 -21.31 7.04
C MET A 129 12.11 -20.54 7.65
N THR A 130 12.63 -19.57 6.90
CA THR A 130 13.67 -18.68 7.41
C THR A 130 13.08 -17.77 8.49
N GLU A 131 13.72 -17.74 9.65
CA GLU A 131 13.40 -16.73 10.65
C GLU A 131 14.04 -15.41 10.20
N HIS A 132 13.26 -14.33 10.15
CA HIS A 132 13.78 -13.01 9.82
C HIS A 132 14.01 -12.18 11.09
N PRO A 133 14.88 -11.15 11.06
CA PRO A 133 15.29 -10.43 12.26
C PRO A 133 14.13 -9.77 13.00
N GLU A 134 13.10 -9.33 12.27
CA GLU A 134 11.90 -8.71 12.83
C GLU A 134 10.74 -9.70 12.99
N THR A 135 10.83 -10.54 14.02
CA THR A 135 9.79 -11.54 14.36
C THR A 135 8.42 -10.92 14.67
N ILE A 136 7.37 -11.76 14.72
CA ILE A 136 6.04 -11.36 15.21
C ILE A 136 6.12 -10.72 16.61
N ALA A 137 6.97 -11.24 17.49
CA ALA A 137 7.12 -10.72 18.85
C ALA A 137 7.73 -9.31 18.83
N PHE A 138 8.77 -9.08 18.01
CA PHE A 138 9.35 -7.77 17.79
C PHE A 138 8.32 -6.79 17.21
N ARG A 139 7.67 -7.15 16.09
CA ARG A 139 6.66 -6.32 15.41
C ARG A 139 5.50 -5.95 16.33
N THR A 140 4.98 -6.90 17.10
CA THR A 140 3.93 -6.67 18.10
C THR A 140 4.37 -5.70 19.19
N LYS A 141 5.60 -5.86 19.71
CA LYS A 141 6.15 -4.97 20.75
C LYS A 141 6.36 -3.56 20.22
N THR A 142 6.80 -3.42 18.96
CA THR A 142 6.96 -2.13 18.28
C THR A 142 5.60 -1.46 18.07
N LEU A 143 4.60 -2.18 17.54
CA LEU A 143 3.22 -1.68 17.41
C LEU A 143 2.67 -1.21 18.76
N ARG A 144 2.92 -1.96 19.85
CA ARG A 144 2.51 -1.55 21.20
C ARG A 144 3.08 -0.20 21.60
N VAL A 145 4.38 0.01 21.38
CA VAL A 145 5.07 1.27 21.74
C VAL A 145 4.58 2.41 20.86
N PHE A 146 4.51 2.18 19.56
CA PHE A 146 4.09 3.16 18.56
C PHE A 146 2.65 3.63 18.78
N PHE A 147 1.68 2.71 18.88
CA PHE A 147 0.28 3.07 19.10
C PHE A 147 0.02 3.65 20.50
N LYS A 148 0.79 3.24 21.52
CA LYS A 148 0.71 3.89 22.84
C LYS A 148 1.10 5.36 22.75
N TRP A 149 2.14 5.69 21.98
CA TRP A 149 2.55 7.07 21.75
C TRP A 149 1.50 7.83 20.93
N LEU A 150 1.03 7.29 19.81
CA LEU A 150 0.00 7.97 19.01
C LEU A 150 -1.29 8.22 19.79
N ALA A 151 -1.69 7.27 20.63
CA ALA A 151 -2.85 7.39 21.50
C ALA A 151 -2.66 8.42 22.64
N SER A 152 -1.44 8.90 22.91
CA SER A 152 -1.19 9.91 23.95
C SER A 152 -1.47 11.34 23.49
N PHE A 153 -1.60 11.58 22.19
CA PHE A 153 -1.85 12.93 21.68
C PHE A 153 -3.19 13.50 22.13
N GLU A 154 -3.16 14.77 22.59
CA GLU A 154 -4.37 15.54 22.90
C GLU A 154 -5.15 15.91 21.62
N VAL A 155 -4.42 16.26 20.57
CA VAL A 155 -4.98 16.51 19.24
C VAL A 155 -4.85 15.22 18.43
N PRO A 156 -5.95 14.65 17.90
CA PRO A 156 -5.88 13.41 17.16
C PRO A 156 -4.96 13.51 15.94
N LEU A 157 -4.26 12.41 15.66
CA LEU A 157 -3.47 12.22 14.45
C LEU A 157 -4.39 12.32 13.22
N ARG A 158 -3.90 12.89 12.13
CA ARG A 158 -4.66 13.03 10.86
C ARG A 158 -4.25 12.00 9.82
N GLU A 159 -2.98 11.61 9.81
CA GLU A 159 -2.42 10.71 8.81
C GLU A 159 -1.64 9.59 9.49
N LEU A 160 -1.96 8.35 9.13
CA LEU A 160 -1.24 7.17 9.55
C LEU A 160 -0.77 6.39 8.32
N GLY A 161 0.51 6.06 8.31
CA GLY A 161 1.07 5.06 7.40
C GLY A 161 1.68 3.91 8.18
N ILE A 162 1.43 2.67 7.75
CA ILE A 162 2.20 1.52 8.18
C ILE A 162 2.69 0.80 6.93
N ARG A 163 4.00 0.75 6.77
CA ARG A 163 4.68 0.07 5.67
C ARG A 163 5.23 -1.24 6.18
N ASN A 164 5.07 -2.28 5.36
CA ASN A 164 5.43 -3.64 5.67
C ASN A 164 4.74 -4.14 6.96
N LEU A 165 3.45 -3.84 7.10
CA LEU A 165 2.61 -4.42 8.14
C LEU A 165 2.46 -5.92 7.85
N GLN A 166 3.01 -6.77 8.72
CA GLN A 166 2.78 -8.20 8.61
C GLN A 166 1.28 -8.50 8.72
N ASP A 167 0.82 -9.45 7.92
CA ASP A 167 -0.53 -10.01 7.82
C ASP A 167 -1.00 -10.79 9.06
N VAL A 168 -0.65 -10.31 10.25
CA VAL A 168 -1.07 -10.87 11.54
C VAL A 168 -1.67 -9.76 12.40
N ASN A 169 -2.96 -9.91 12.73
CA ASN A 169 -3.62 -8.96 13.64
C ASN A 169 -3.16 -9.17 15.08
N VAL A 170 -2.98 -8.06 15.79
CA VAL A 170 -2.51 -8.07 17.18
C VAL A 170 -3.65 -8.47 18.12
N GLY A 171 -3.55 -9.64 18.75
CA GLY A 171 -4.53 -10.16 19.72
C GLY A 171 -4.48 -9.54 21.13
N ASP A 172 -3.86 -8.37 21.30
CA ASP A 172 -3.74 -7.68 22.60
C ASP A 172 -4.77 -6.56 22.73
N ASP A 173 -5.73 -6.72 23.65
CA ASP A 173 -6.83 -5.77 23.87
C ASP A 173 -6.37 -4.32 24.09
N ARG A 174 -5.23 -4.12 24.75
CA ARG A 174 -4.70 -2.77 25.01
C ARG A 174 -4.13 -2.15 23.74
N ILE A 175 -3.47 -2.94 22.89
CA ILE A 175 -2.98 -2.47 21.60
C ILE A 175 -4.18 -2.16 20.69
N SER A 176 -5.15 -3.06 20.61
CA SER A 176 -6.37 -2.89 19.82
C SER A 176 -7.15 -1.64 20.22
N SER A 177 -7.28 -1.35 21.52
CA SER A 177 -7.91 -0.12 22.00
C SER A 177 -7.16 1.15 21.58
N ASN A 178 -5.82 1.12 21.59
CA ASN A 178 -5.02 2.25 21.09
C ASN A 178 -5.14 2.41 19.57
N ILE A 179 -5.15 1.31 18.81
CA ILE A 179 -5.38 1.32 17.36
C ILE A 179 -6.73 1.97 17.07
N GLU A 180 -7.82 1.48 17.68
CA GLU A 180 -9.15 2.03 17.48
C GLU A 180 -9.21 3.54 17.79
N LYS A 181 -8.64 3.96 18.93
CA LYS A 181 -8.57 5.38 19.32
C LYS A 181 -7.88 6.24 18.28
N VAL A 182 -6.76 5.77 17.72
CA VAL A 182 -6.00 6.50 16.70
C VAL A 182 -6.78 6.57 15.39
N LEU A 183 -7.40 5.46 14.96
CA LEU A 183 -8.09 5.38 13.68
C LEU A 183 -9.35 6.26 13.59
N GLN A 184 -10.07 6.51 14.70
CA GLN A 184 -11.35 7.23 14.72
C GLN A 184 -11.36 8.61 14.05
N ASN A 185 -10.21 9.30 14.02
CA ASN A 185 -10.10 10.68 13.53
C ASN A 185 -9.14 10.83 12.33
N LEU A 186 -8.73 9.72 11.72
CA LEU A 186 -7.83 9.75 10.58
C LEU A 186 -8.52 10.28 9.32
N HIS A 187 -7.85 11.20 8.66
CA HIS A 187 -8.21 11.64 7.32
C HIS A 187 -7.46 10.84 6.26
N THR A 188 -6.29 10.29 6.59
CA THR A 188 -5.49 9.47 5.69
C THR A 188 -5.00 8.21 6.37
N LEU A 189 -5.23 7.07 5.72
CA LEU A 189 -4.76 5.77 6.14
C LEU A 189 -4.04 5.10 4.97
N ARG A 190 -2.80 4.67 5.21
CA ARG A 190 -2.00 3.93 4.23
C ARG A 190 -1.46 2.67 4.86
N LEU A 191 -1.79 1.54 4.27
CA LEU A 191 -1.32 0.23 4.70
C LEU A 191 -0.63 -0.44 3.51
N SER A 192 0.64 -0.78 3.71
CA SER A 192 1.37 -1.72 2.89
C SER A 192 1.54 -2.98 3.73
N ILE A 193 0.92 -4.06 3.27
CA ILE A 193 0.92 -5.36 3.90
C ILE A 193 2.08 -6.17 3.32
N VAL A 194 2.77 -6.93 4.18
CA VAL A 194 3.70 -7.98 3.76
C VAL A 194 3.19 -9.33 4.23
N THR A 195 3.36 -10.33 3.39
CA THR A 195 2.96 -11.71 3.63
C THR A 195 4.18 -12.61 3.70
N GLU A 196 4.03 -13.73 4.40
CA GLU A 196 5.04 -14.77 4.39
C GLU A 196 5.06 -15.49 3.03
N HIS A 197 6.25 -15.78 2.51
CA HIS A 197 6.45 -16.40 1.21
C HIS A 197 7.26 -17.69 1.32
N ASN A 198 6.79 -18.77 0.69
CA ASN A 198 7.53 -20.01 0.54
C ASN A 198 8.37 -19.97 -0.73
N GLU A 199 9.61 -19.49 -0.64
CA GLU A 199 10.51 -19.42 -1.81
C GLU A 199 10.72 -20.76 -2.52
N ALA A 200 10.66 -21.88 -1.78
CA ALA A 200 10.88 -23.21 -2.33
C ALA A 200 9.65 -23.77 -3.06
N ALA A 201 8.44 -23.34 -2.68
CA ALA A 201 7.16 -23.73 -3.27
C ALA A 201 6.11 -22.62 -3.10
N PRO A 202 6.19 -21.52 -3.87
CA PRO A 202 5.30 -20.38 -3.68
C PRO A 202 3.84 -20.66 -4.06
N GLU A 203 3.57 -21.81 -4.71
CA GLU A 203 2.22 -22.35 -4.86
C GLU A 203 1.52 -22.62 -3.52
N ASP A 204 2.29 -22.90 -2.46
CA ASP A 204 1.78 -23.19 -1.11
C ASP A 204 1.42 -21.91 -0.33
N ASP A 205 1.78 -20.71 -0.84
CA ASP A 205 1.46 -19.44 -0.17
C ASP A 205 -0.06 -19.26 0.05
N LEU A 206 -0.89 -19.88 -0.81
CA LEU A 206 -2.35 -19.87 -0.65
C LEU A 206 -2.84 -20.60 0.61
N ASP A 207 -2.05 -21.55 1.11
CA ASP A 207 -2.41 -22.41 2.24
C ASP A 207 -2.11 -21.73 3.60
N PHE A 208 -1.35 -20.63 3.59
CA PHE A 208 -1.05 -19.89 4.80
C PHE A 208 -2.29 -19.21 5.38
N PRO A 209 -2.66 -19.50 6.64
CA PRO A 209 -3.90 -19.00 7.19
C PRO A 209 -3.88 -17.51 7.53
N GLU A 210 -2.71 -16.95 7.82
CA GLU A 210 -2.48 -15.58 8.30
C GLU A 210 -3.02 -14.51 7.32
N PRO A 211 -2.69 -14.53 6.01
CA PRO A 211 -3.25 -13.59 5.05
C PRO A 211 -4.79 -13.60 5.06
N HIS A 212 -5.41 -14.78 5.07
CA HIS A 212 -6.87 -14.91 5.02
C HIS A 212 -7.53 -14.34 6.27
N ASP A 213 -7.01 -14.68 7.45
CA ASP A 213 -7.56 -14.20 8.72
C ASP A 213 -7.38 -12.68 8.84
N PHE A 214 -6.25 -12.16 8.38
CA PHE A 214 -5.98 -10.73 8.37
C PHE A 214 -6.90 -9.96 7.43
N PHE A 215 -7.02 -10.36 6.15
CA PHE A 215 -7.86 -9.66 5.18
C PHE A 215 -9.36 -9.80 5.48
N ALA A 216 -9.80 -10.90 6.12
CA ALA A 216 -11.16 -11.04 6.63
C ALA A 216 -11.47 -10.02 7.75
N GLN A 217 -10.49 -9.71 8.59
CA GLN A 217 -10.64 -8.78 9.72
C GLN A 217 -10.30 -7.32 9.35
N LEU A 218 -9.52 -7.08 8.29
CA LEU A 218 -9.05 -5.76 7.85
C LEU A 218 -10.17 -4.72 7.78
N PRO A 219 -11.36 -4.98 7.17
CA PRO A 219 -12.45 -4.02 7.14
C PRO A 219 -12.90 -3.60 8.54
N SER A 220 -13.00 -4.54 9.48
CA SER A 220 -13.52 -4.29 10.83
C SER A 220 -12.50 -3.62 11.76
N VAL A 221 -11.23 -4.02 11.68
CA VAL A 221 -10.16 -3.60 12.60
C VAL A 221 -9.52 -2.30 12.13
N TRP A 222 -9.22 -2.18 10.84
CA TRP A 222 -8.40 -1.10 10.29
C TRP A 222 -9.20 -0.04 9.56
N LEU A 223 -10.28 -0.41 8.88
CA LEU A 223 -11.02 0.51 8.00
C LEU A 223 -12.21 1.17 8.68
N LYS A 224 -13.12 0.37 9.23
CA LYS A 224 -14.38 0.81 9.83
C LYS A 224 -14.23 1.87 10.92
N PRO A 225 -13.21 1.83 11.80
CA PRO A 225 -13.06 2.87 12.83
C PRO A 225 -12.88 4.28 12.24
N SER A 226 -12.25 4.41 11.07
CA SER A 226 -12.00 5.69 10.38
C SER A 226 -13.10 6.05 9.37
N ALA A 227 -14.14 5.23 9.22
CA ALA A 227 -15.08 5.33 8.10
C ALA A 227 -15.71 6.73 7.94
N SER A 228 -16.04 7.40 9.06
CA SER A 228 -16.70 8.70 9.07
C SER A 228 -15.79 9.90 8.78
N SER A 229 -14.47 9.75 8.82
CA SER A 229 -13.50 10.84 8.71
C SER A 229 -12.50 10.66 7.56
N LEU A 230 -12.34 9.43 7.06
CA LEU A 230 -11.33 9.09 6.06
C LEU A 230 -11.59 9.78 4.71
N GLU A 231 -10.57 10.49 4.24
CA GLU A 231 -10.54 11.17 2.94
C GLU A 231 -9.57 10.49 1.95
N HIS A 232 -8.55 9.79 2.44
CA HIS A 232 -7.52 9.15 1.63
C HIS A 232 -7.24 7.73 2.15
N LEU A 233 -7.37 6.74 1.27
CA LEU A 233 -7.07 5.34 1.57
C LEU A 233 -6.08 4.78 0.56
N THR A 234 -4.98 4.19 1.05
CA THR A 234 -4.09 3.34 0.27
C THR A 234 -4.04 1.95 0.90
N LEU A 235 -4.33 0.92 0.11
CA LEU A 235 -4.11 -0.48 0.48
C LEU A 235 -3.22 -1.14 -0.56
N SER A 236 -2.11 -1.71 -0.11
CA SER A 236 -1.18 -2.45 -0.96
C SER A 236 -0.71 -3.69 -0.23
N CYS A 237 -0.35 -4.71 -0.97
CA CYS A 237 0.26 -5.92 -0.45
C CYS A 237 1.42 -6.30 -1.37
N ASP A 238 2.47 -6.89 -0.84
CA ASP A 238 3.56 -7.50 -1.61
C ASP A 238 3.07 -8.63 -2.54
N ASN A 239 2.04 -9.37 -2.13
CA ASN A 239 1.36 -10.38 -2.94
C ASN A 239 -0.01 -9.92 -3.47
N TYR A 240 -0.57 -10.63 -4.45
CA TYR A 240 -1.91 -10.35 -4.95
C TYR A 240 -3.00 -10.67 -3.90
N PHE A 241 -3.94 -9.74 -3.75
CA PHE A 241 -5.05 -9.89 -2.79
C PHE A 241 -6.38 -9.40 -3.37
N GLY A 242 -7.48 -9.64 -2.66
CA GLY A 242 -8.83 -9.25 -3.06
C GLY A 242 -9.66 -10.42 -3.61
N PHE A 243 -9.00 -11.39 -4.25
CA PHE A 243 -9.58 -12.69 -4.60
C PHE A 243 -9.23 -13.75 -3.55
N TYR A 244 -7.94 -14.09 -3.41
CA TYR A 244 -7.46 -15.12 -2.48
C TYR A 244 -6.03 -14.77 -1.98
N PRO A 245 -5.88 -14.11 -0.83
CA PRO A 245 -6.89 -13.90 0.21
C PRO A 245 -7.99 -12.93 -0.21
N LYS A 246 -9.20 -13.22 0.27
CA LYS A 246 -10.40 -12.42 -0.04
C LYS A 246 -10.41 -11.14 0.78
N LEU A 247 -10.67 -10.00 0.12
CA LEU A 247 -11.03 -8.75 0.80
C LEU A 247 -12.44 -8.29 0.39
N GLU A 248 -13.37 -8.33 1.34
CA GLU A 248 -14.75 -7.86 1.15
C GLU A 248 -14.94 -6.46 1.75
N LEU A 249 -15.09 -5.46 0.89
CA LEU A 249 -15.25 -4.06 1.29
C LEU A 249 -16.70 -3.59 1.38
N SER A 250 -17.67 -4.40 0.95
CA SER A 250 -19.10 -3.98 0.90
C SER A 250 -19.70 -3.58 2.26
N GLU A 251 -19.10 -3.99 3.38
CA GLU A 251 -19.55 -3.61 4.72
C GLU A 251 -19.00 -2.26 5.22
N VAL A 252 -18.12 -1.62 4.46
CA VAL A 252 -17.51 -0.33 4.82
C VAL A 252 -17.72 0.68 3.70
N HIS A 253 -18.20 1.88 4.06
CA HIS A 253 -18.38 2.99 3.13
C HIS A 253 -17.79 4.27 3.72
N PHE A 254 -17.12 5.05 2.88
CA PHE A 254 -16.36 6.23 3.27
C PHE A 254 -16.98 7.51 2.69
N PRO A 255 -17.92 8.17 3.37
CA PRO A 255 -18.69 9.31 2.84
C PRO A 255 -17.85 10.54 2.44
N HIS A 256 -16.57 10.60 2.82
CA HIS A 256 -15.67 11.71 2.54
C HIS A 256 -14.46 11.32 1.69
N LEU A 257 -14.44 10.10 1.13
CA LEU A 257 -13.30 9.58 0.37
C LEU A 257 -13.03 10.40 -0.88
N LYS A 258 -11.88 11.06 -0.93
CA LYS A 258 -11.38 11.88 -2.03
C LYS A 258 -10.32 11.15 -2.86
N SER A 259 -9.56 10.25 -2.25
CA SER A 259 -8.51 9.48 -2.91
C SER A 259 -8.54 8.02 -2.50
N LEU A 260 -8.42 7.13 -3.49
CA LEU A 260 -8.29 5.70 -3.28
C LEU A 260 -7.10 5.18 -4.10
N ALA A 261 -6.22 4.42 -3.45
CA ALA A 261 -5.11 3.75 -4.08
C ALA A 261 -5.09 2.25 -3.74
N PHE A 262 -4.88 1.42 -4.76
CA PHE A 262 -4.65 -0.01 -4.60
C PHE A 262 -3.32 -0.41 -5.24
N GLY A 263 -2.55 -1.26 -4.56
CA GLY A 263 -1.32 -1.88 -5.08
C GLY A 263 -1.43 -3.41 -5.04
N ASN A 264 -1.29 -4.12 -6.15
CA ASN A 264 -1.50 -5.59 -6.27
C ASN A 264 -2.93 -6.09 -5.96
N TYR A 265 -3.95 -5.24 -6.14
CA TYR A 265 -5.35 -5.67 -5.92
C TYR A 265 -5.94 -6.37 -7.15
N CYS A 266 -6.59 -7.51 -6.92
CA CYS A 266 -7.21 -8.35 -7.93
C CYS A 266 -8.74 -8.15 -8.00
N PHE A 267 -9.21 -7.81 -9.20
CA PHE A 267 -10.62 -7.65 -9.53
C PHE A 267 -11.18 -8.93 -10.19
N VAL A 268 -12.26 -9.46 -9.63
CA VAL A 268 -12.87 -10.73 -10.06
C VAL A 268 -14.41 -10.68 -10.02
N ARG A 269 -15.01 -9.56 -9.57
CA ARG A 269 -16.47 -9.40 -9.46
C ARG A 269 -16.93 -7.95 -9.56
N ASP A 270 -18.17 -7.81 -10.04
CA ASP A 270 -18.82 -6.52 -10.26
C ASP A 270 -18.94 -5.66 -9.00
N SER A 271 -19.19 -6.27 -7.85
CA SER A 271 -19.34 -5.54 -6.58
C SER A 271 -18.07 -4.80 -6.16
N GLN A 272 -16.87 -5.24 -6.57
CA GLN A 272 -15.63 -4.49 -6.30
C GLN A 272 -15.64 -3.17 -7.06
N LEU A 273 -16.05 -3.19 -8.33
CA LEU A 273 -16.22 -1.98 -9.13
C LEU A 273 -17.36 -1.11 -8.55
N GLU A 274 -18.52 -1.69 -8.26
CA GLU A 274 -19.66 -0.94 -7.72
C GLU A 274 -19.35 -0.32 -6.34
N TRP A 275 -18.51 -0.96 -5.52
CA TRP A 275 -18.03 -0.37 -4.28
C TRP A 275 -17.20 0.90 -4.52
N ILE A 276 -16.28 0.89 -5.49
CA ILE A 276 -15.52 2.09 -5.87
C ILE A 276 -16.49 3.18 -6.36
N LEU A 277 -17.42 2.81 -7.25
CA LEU A 277 -18.41 3.72 -7.81
C LEU A 277 -19.38 4.30 -6.77
N SER A 278 -19.61 3.60 -5.65
CA SER A 278 -20.44 4.12 -4.55
C SER A 278 -19.91 5.44 -3.96
N HIS A 279 -18.63 5.75 -4.19
CA HIS A 279 -17.97 6.98 -3.74
C HIS A 279 -17.99 8.11 -4.79
N ALA A 280 -18.82 8.00 -5.84
CA ALA A 280 -18.90 8.95 -6.96
C ALA A 280 -19.09 10.42 -6.56
N ALA A 281 -19.71 10.69 -5.42
CA ALA A 281 -19.97 12.04 -4.94
C ALA A 281 -18.72 12.77 -4.46
N THR A 282 -17.69 12.05 -4.02
CA THR A 282 -16.51 12.64 -3.36
C THR A 282 -15.18 12.25 -4.00
N LEU A 283 -15.12 11.12 -4.70
CA LEU A 283 -13.86 10.58 -5.21
C LEU A 283 -13.28 11.47 -6.33
N THR A 284 -12.09 12.01 -6.08
CA THR A 284 -11.37 12.92 -6.98
C THR A 284 -10.09 12.34 -7.56
N ALA A 285 -9.49 11.37 -6.88
CA ALA A 285 -8.27 10.68 -7.28
C ALA A 285 -8.43 9.17 -7.13
N LEU A 286 -7.96 8.42 -8.13
CA LEU A 286 -7.94 6.96 -8.12
C LEU A 286 -6.61 6.48 -8.70
N SER A 287 -5.90 5.61 -7.97
CA SER A 287 -4.59 5.08 -8.36
C SER A 287 -4.60 3.55 -8.28
N PHE A 288 -4.18 2.89 -9.35
CA PHE A 288 -4.01 1.44 -9.41
C PHE A 288 -2.59 1.12 -9.80
N ASP A 289 -1.88 0.47 -8.90
CA ASP A 289 -0.52 0.03 -9.10
C ASP A 289 -0.49 -1.49 -9.15
N ASP A 290 0.03 -2.05 -10.24
CA ASP A 290 0.13 -3.50 -10.46
C ASP A 290 -1.18 -4.28 -10.12
N CYS A 291 -2.33 -3.62 -10.30
CA CYS A 291 -3.63 -4.24 -10.10
C CYS A 291 -4.03 -5.06 -11.32
N ALA A 292 -4.68 -6.20 -11.10
CA ALA A 292 -5.07 -7.13 -12.15
C ALA A 292 -6.58 -7.39 -12.17
N ILE A 293 -7.11 -7.69 -13.36
CA ILE A 293 -8.41 -8.35 -13.50
C ILE A 293 -8.14 -9.85 -13.66
N LEU A 294 -8.65 -10.65 -12.72
CA LEU A 294 -8.65 -12.10 -12.82
C LEU A 294 -9.80 -12.53 -13.74
N PHE A 295 -9.49 -12.85 -14.98
CA PHE A 295 -10.52 -13.15 -15.99
C PHE A 295 -11.00 -14.59 -15.95
N ASP A 296 -10.20 -15.49 -15.38
CA ASP A 296 -10.54 -16.88 -15.09
C ASP A 296 -9.84 -17.31 -13.81
N VAL A 297 -10.58 -17.95 -12.90
CA VAL A 297 -10.05 -18.42 -11.63
C VAL A 297 -10.49 -19.86 -11.37
N CYS A 298 -9.66 -20.60 -10.66
CA CYS A 298 -9.89 -21.98 -10.29
C CYS A 298 -9.43 -22.21 -8.85
N LEU A 299 -10.30 -22.79 -8.02
CA LEU A 299 -9.98 -23.23 -6.66
C LEU A 299 -10.36 -24.70 -6.48
N ALA A 300 -9.55 -25.43 -5.73
CA ALA A 300 -9.90 -26.76 -5.23
C ALA A 300 -11.03 -26.66 -4.19
N GLU A 301 -11.77 -27.76 -4.03
CA GLU A 301 -12.95 -27.81 -3.16
C GLU A 301 -12.66 -27.39 -1.71
N GLU A 302 -11.49 -27.76 -1.19
CA GLU A 302 -11.01 -27.43 0.14
C GLU A 302 -10.85 -25.91 0.34
N HIS A 303 -10.16 -25.23 -0.57
CA HIS A 303 -9.92 -23.78 -0.51
C HIS A 303 -11.21 -22.99 -0.72
N LEU A 304 -12.08 -23.49 -1.60
CA LEU A 304 -13.40 -22.90 -1.82
C LEU A 304 -14.31 -23.01 -0.59
N ALA A 305 -14.29 -24.14 0.12
CA ALA A 305 -15.18 -24.40 1.24
C ALA A 305 -14.80 -23.63 2.52
N ASP A 306 -13.50 -23.45 2.77
CA ASP A 306 -13.01 -22.78 3.99
C ASP A 306 -12.95 -21.26 3.81
N ARG A 307 -12.31 -20.79 2.73
CA ARG A 307 -11.85 -19.39 2.59
C ARG A 307 -12.21 -18.75 1.24
N GLY A 308 -12.93 -19.49 0.39
CA GLY A 308 -13.25 -19.09 -0.96
C GLY A 308 -14.09 -17.81 -1.06
N PRO A 309 -13.82 -16.93 -2.04
CA PRO A 309 -14.60 -15.71 -2.24
C PRO A 309 -15.99 -15.96 -2.83
N PHE A 310 -16.21 -17.13 -3.42
CA PHE A 310 -17.43 -17.53 -4.12
C PHE A 310 -18.11 -18.74 -3.47
N LYS A 311 -19.42 -18.89 -3.67
CA LYS A 311 -20.12 -20.14 -3.34
C LYS A 311 -19.95 -21.14 -4.47
N LYS A 312 -19.96 -22.44 -4.14
CA LYS A 312 -19.97 -23.54 -5.13
C LYS A 312 -21.03 -23.39 -6.21
N SER A 313 -22.21 -22.85 -5.87
CA SER A 313 -23.30 -22.64 -6.83
C SER A 313 -23.04 -21.54 -7.86
N GLU A 314 -22.05 -20.68 -7.62
CA GLU A 314 -21.65 -19.60 -8.53
C GLU A 314 -20.56 -20.07 -9.50
N MET A 315 -19.95 -21.22 -9.24
CA MET A 315 -18.83 -21.76 -10.00
C MET A 315 -19.25 -23.01 -10.78
N GLU A 316 -18.49 -23.34 -11.82
CA GLU A 316 -18.70 -24.53 -12.64
C GLU A 316 -17.56 -25.54 -12.44
N THR A 317 -17.83 -26.82 -12.71
CA THR A 317 -16.77 -27.82 -12.83
C THR A 317 -16.41 -27.99 -14.29
N ARG A 318 -15.12 -28.08 -14.59
CA ARG A 318 -14.63 -28.34 -15.95
C ARG A 318 -13.96 -29.71 -16.00
N ARG A 319 -13.98 -30.33 -17.18
CA ARG A 319 -13.45 -31.68 -17.37
C ARG A 319 -11.97 -31.62 -17.73
N GLU A 320 -11.12 -31.80 -16.73
CA GLU A 320 -9.68 -31.97 -16.90
C GLU A 320 -9.37 -33.35 -17.51
N MET A 321 -8.44 -33.40 -18.46
CA MET A 321 -8.05 -34.67 -19.10
C MET A 321 -7.17 -35.52 -18.19
N ASP A 322 -6.30 -34.88 -17.41
CA ASP A 322 -5.55 -35.52 -16.35
C ASP A 322 -6.42 -35.50 -15.11
N ALA A 323 -6.77 -36.68 -14.61
CA ALA A 323 -7.58 -36.85 -13.41
C ALA A 323 -6.79 -36.35 -12.18
N GLN A 324 -6.69 -35.02 -12.01
CA GLN A 324 -6.25 -34.46 -10.75
C GLN A 324 -7.20 -34.98 -9.66
N VAL A 325 -6.61 -35.43 -8.56
CA VAL A 325 -7.31 -36.15 -7.48
C VAL A 325 -8.33 -35.24 -6.77
N ARG A 326 -8.26 -33.92 -6.99
CA ARG A 326 -9.04 -32.89 -6.30
C ARG A 326 -10.10 -32.30 -7.24
N LEU A 327 -11.32 -32.15 -6.74
CA LEU A 327 -12.41 -31.52 -7.46
C LEU A 327 -12.15 -30.01 -7.54
N LYS A 328 -12.02 -29.47 -8.74
CA LYS A 328 -11.77 -28.06 -9.01
C LYS A 328 -13.01 -27.33 -9.51
N TYR A 329 -13.15 -26.08 -9.07
CA TYR A 329 -14.24 -25.18 -9.40
C TYR A 329 -13.70 -23.96 -10.10
N TYR A 330 -14.30 -23.64 -11.24
CA TYR A 330 -13.91 -22.55 -12.12
C TYR A 330 -14.94 -21.44 -12.11
N LEU A 331 -14.46 -20.20 -12.22
CA LEU A 331 -15.28 -19.04 -12.46
C LEU A 331 -14.57 -18.13 -13.45
N SER A 332 -15.31 -17.64 -14.43
CA SER A 332 -14.80 -16.65 -15.36
C SER A 332 -15.47 -15.31 -15.12
N TYR A 333 -14.67 -14.25 -15.21
CA TYR A 333 -15.14 -12.89 -15.10
C TYR A 333 -15.05 -12.23 -16.47
N ASP A 334 -16.15 -11.65 -16.93
CA ASP A 334 -16.26 -11.14 -18.31
C ASP A 334 -15.87 -9.66 -18.47
N LYS A 335 -15.85 -8.87 -17.37
CA LYS A 335 -15.45 -7.46 -17.46
C LYS A 335 -13.96 -7.29 -17.71
N ARG A 336 -13.63 -6.19 -18.35
CA ARG A 336 -12.28 -5.83 -18.81
C ARG A 336 -11.92 -4.43 -18.32
N TRP A 337 -10.64 -4.08 -18.41
CA TRP A 337 -10.15 -2.77 -18.00
C TRP A 337 -10.85 -1.65 -18.76
N HIS A 338 -11.14 -1.81 -20.06
CA HIS A 338 -11.98 -0.84 -20.77
C HIS A 338 -13.36 -0.61 -20.12
N ASP A 339 -14.03 -1.64 -19.61
CA ASP A 339 -15.31 -1.48 -18.91
C ASP A 339 -15.17 -0.69 -17.61
N TYR A 340 -14.06 -0.91 -16.89
CA TYR A 340 -13.71 -0.18 -15.67
C TYR A 340 -13.40 1.28 -15.99
N PHE A 341 -12.55 1.54 -16.98
CA PHE A 341 -12.19 2.90 -17.41
C PHE A 341 -13.42 3.68 -17.89
N ASP A 342 -14.30 3.06 -18.67
CA ASP A 342 -15.55 3.68 -19.11
C ASP A 342 -16.51 3.93 -17.95
N SER A 343 -16.57 3.01 -16.99
CA SER A 343 -17.35 3.21 -15.76
C SER A 343 -16.81 4.39 -14.95
N PHE A 344 -15.50 4.51 -14.77
CA PHE A 344 -14.90 5.65 -14.07
C PHE A 344 -15.14 6.97 -14.82
N ARG A 345 -15.00 6.95 -16.14
CA ARG A 345 -15.22 8.11 -17.01
C ARG A 345 -16.64 8.65 -16.89
N THR A 346 -17.63 7.75 -16.87
CA THR A 346 -19.05 8.10 -16.93
C THR A 346 -19.73 8.24 -15.58
N LYS A 347 -19.33 7.45 -14.59
CA LYS A 347 -19.99 7.36 -13.28
C LYS A 347 -19.24 8.04 -12.13
N LEU A 348 -17.99 8.48 -12.31
CA LEU A 348 -17.24 9.26 -11.31
C LEU A 348 -17.12 10.74 -11.75
N PRO A 349 -18.15 11.58 -11.55
CA PRO A 349 -18.16 12.95 -12.06
C PRO A 349 -17.09 13.85 -11.44
N GLN A 350 -16.69 13.59 -10.19
CA GLN A 350 -15.68 14.38 -9.48
C GLN A 350 -14.24 13.93 -9.75
N LEU A 351 -14.02 12.81 -10.44
CA LEU A 351 -12.68 12.28 -10.70
C LEU A 351 -11.89 13.24 -11.59
N ARG A 352 -10.76 13.73 -11.06
CA ARG A 352 -9.80 14.66 -11.71
C ARG A 352 -8.44 14.04 -11.93
N ARG A 353 -8.12 12.97 -11.21
CA ARG A 353 -6.86 12.25 -11.34
C ARG A 353 -7.13 10.75 -11.39
N PHE A 354 -6.61 10.11 -12.41
CA PHE A 354 -6.55 8.67 -12.55
C PHE A 354 -5.10 8.27 -12.79
N LEU A 355 -4.64 7.22 -12.13
CA LEU A 355 -3.34 6.62 -12.38
C LEU A 355 -3.54 5.11 -12.48
N ILE A 356 -2.96 4.53 -13.53
CA ILE A 356 -2.77 3.08 -13.64
C ILE A 356 -1.34 2.87 -14.11
N GLY A 357 -0.60 1.99 -13.44
CA GLY A 357 0.81 1.84 -13.74
C GLY A 357 1.50 0.78 -12.91
N SER A 358 2.82 0.90 -12.92
CA SER A 358 3.73 0.15 -12.05
C SER A 358 4.64 1.15 -11.35
N GLY A 359 4.67 1.06 -10.05
CA GLY A 359 5.53 1.79 -9.15
C GLY A 359 6.50 0.83 -8.48
N ASP A 360 7.64 1.38 -8.05
CA ASP A 360 8.61 0.63 -7.26
C ASP A 360 8.14 0.56 -5.79
N TRP A 361 7.14 -0.26 -5.53
CA TRP A 361 6.68 -0.52 -4.16
C TRP A 361 7.56 -1.55 -3.43
N GLY A 362 8.33 -2.35 -4.17
CA GLY A 362 9.22 -3.39 -3.66
C GLY A 362 10.38 -2.85 -2.81
N ASP A 363 10.98 -1.73 -3.22
CA ASP A 363 12.01 -1.03 -2.43
C ASP A 363 11.39 -0.04 -1.43
N GLY A 364 10.07 -0.13 -1.30
CA GLY A 364 9.13 0.84 -0.74
C GLY A 364 9.52 2.29 -0.92
N VAL A 365 9.09 2.77 -2.05
CA VAL A 365 8.82 4.18 -2.26
C VAL A 365 7.99 4.77 -1.09
N PRO A 366 8.40 5.92 -0.53
CA PRO A 366 7.63 6.62 0.49
C PRO A 366 6.17 6.83 0.06
N PHE A 367 5.24 6.67 0.99
CA PHE A 367 3.79 6.91 0.83
C PHE A 367 3.39 8.28 0.24
N GLU A 368 4.33 9.20 0.05
CA GLU A 368 4.10 10.51 -0.57
C GLU A 368 4.32 10.50 -2.08
N LYS A 369 4.79 9.37 -2.63
CA LYS A 369 5.16 9.18 -4.03
C LYS A 369 4.24 8.19 -4.77
N GLU A 370 3.11 7.79 -4.17
CA GLU A 370 2.04 6.99 -4.81
C GLU A 370 1.56 7.64 -6.14
N ASP A 371 1.74 8.96 -6.20
CA ASP A 371 1.42 9.84 -7.30
C ASP A 371 2.49 9.87 -8.42
N GLU A 372 3.65 9.26 -8.21
CA GLU A 372 4.82 9.26 -9.10
C GLU A 372 4.94 7.97 -9.93
N ALA A 373 4.07 6.98 -9.70
CA ALA A 373 4.05 5.73 -10.43
C ALA A 373 3.98 5.98 -11.95
N LYS A 374 4.74 5.18 -12.71
CA LYS A 374 4.85 5.34 -14.16
C LYS A 374 3.56 4.85 -14.80
N ILE A 375 2.84 5.74 -15.49
CA ILE A 375 1.63 5.36 -16.21
C ILE A 375 1.97 4.33 -17.30
N CYS A 376 1.42 3.13 -17.19
CA CYS A 376 1.58 2.05 -18.17
C CYS A 376 0.42 1.06 -18.11
N LEU A 377 0.23 0.30 -19.19
CA LEU A 377 -0.59 -0.90 -19.16
C LEU A 377 0.34 -2.10 -19.23
N ARG A 378 0.39 -2.90 -18.15
CA ARG A 378 1.19 -4.11 -18.13
C ARG A 378 0.46 -5.30 -18.76
N GLU A 379 1.21 -6.33 -19.14
CA GLU A 379 0.65 -7.62 -19.59
C GLU A 379 -0.13 -8.29 -18.46
N ASN A 380 0.43 -8.35 -17.26
CA ASN A 380 -0.19 -8.89 -16.04
C ASN A 380 -1.43 -8.10 -15.55
N ARG A 381 -1.90 -7.08 -16.26
CA ARG A 381 -3.19 -6.43 -15.94
C ARG A 381 -4.37 -7.40 -16.11
N TYR A 382 -4.19 -8.48 -16.88
CA TYR A 382 -5.06 -9.63 -16.94
C TYR A 382 -4.29 -10.85 -16.46
N MET A 383 -4.84 -11.57 -15.49
CA MET A 383 -4.22 -12.78 -14.97
C MET A 383 -5.28 -13.85 -14.78
N VAL A 384 -4.81 -15.07 -14.54
CA VAL A 384 -5.63 -16.13 -13.99
C VAL A 384 -5.10 -16.48 -12.60
N CYS A 385 -5.96 -17.06 -11.77
CA CYS A 385 -5.52 -17.66 -10.52
C CYS A 385 -5.98 -19.11 -10.50
N TYR A 386 -5.04 -20.05 -10.66
CA TYR A 386 -5.33 -21.48 -10.70
C TYR A 386 -4.63 -22.19 -9.55
N ASP A 387 -5.44 -22.71 -8.65
CA ASP A 387 -4.99 -23.51 -7.52
C ASP A 387 -4.23 -24.77 -7.96
N GLY A 388 -3.09 -25.03 -7.30
CA GLY A 388 -2.17 -26.13 -7.59
C GLY A 388 -1.24 -25.89 -8.78
N TYR A 389 -1.18 -24.65 -9.31
CA TYR A 389 -0.17 -24.27 -10.30
C TYR A 389 1.03 -23.60 -9.64
N GLY A 390 2.23 -24.05 -10.00
CA GLY A 390 3.51 -23.41 -9.65
C GLY A 390 4.13 -22.69 -10.85
N PRO A 391 5.12 -21.79 -10.65
CA PRO A 391 5.70 -21.39 -9.36
C PRO A 391 4.83 -20.38 -8.58
N SER A 392 3.74 -19.89 -9.15
CA SER A 392 2.73 -19.10 -8.47
C SER A 392 1.36 -19.49 -9.02
N PRO A 393 0.31 -19.51 -8.20
CA PRO A 393 -1.05 -19.76 -8.68
C PRO A 393 -1.57 -18.59 -9.51
N TYR A 394 -0.98 -17.40 -9.37
CA TYR A 394 -1.29 -16.21 -10.15
C TYR A 394 -0.47 -16.21 -11.43
N LEU A 395 -1.08 -16.63 -12.53
CA LEU A 395 -0.39 -16.83 -13.80
C LEU A 395 -0.60 -15.64 -14.75
N GLU A 396 0.48 -15.24 -15.40
CA GLU A 396 0.49 -14.20 -16.42
C GLU A 396 -0.03 -14.70 -17.78
N PRO A 397 -0.46 -13.81 -18.69
CA PRO A 397 -1.01 -14.18 -20.00
C PRO A 397 -0.09 -15.01 -20.91
N GLY A 398 1.22 -15.05 -20.63
CA GLY A 398 2.19 -15.87 -21.39
C GLY A 398 2.06 -17.37 -21.13
N TYR A 399 1.26 -17.77 -20.13
CA TYR A 399 0.91 -19.16 -19.88
C TYR A 399 0.03 -19.72 -21.01
N GLY A 400 0.38 -20.91 -21.50
CA GLY A 400 -0.40 -21.61 -22.53
C GLY A 400 -1.58 -22.34 -21.88
N PRO A 401 -2.82 -21.84 -22.00
CA PRO A 401 -3.97 -22.42 -21.32
C PRO A 401 -4.23 -23.84 -21.80
N HIS A 402 -4.68 -24.70 -20.88
CA HIS A 402 -5.22 -26.00 -21.26
C HIS A 402 -6.59 -25.86 -21.97
N GLU A 403 -7.05 -26.94 -22.61
CA GLU A 403 -8.32 -26.92 -23.38
C GLU A 403 -9.57 -26.55 -22.55
N TRP A 404 -9.52 -26.72 -21.24
CA TRP A 404 -10.60 -26.37 -20.30
C TRP A 404 -10.38 -25.01 -19.62
N GLU A 405 -9.31 -24.31 -19.92
CA GLU A 405 -8.99 -22.98 -19.39
C GLU A 405 -9.35 -21.90 -20.41
N ARG A 406 -9.49 -20.65 -19.95
CA ARG A 406 -9.81 -19.54 -20.87
C ARG A 406 -8.54 -18.92 -21.43
N ASP A 407 -8.59 -18.60 -22.71
CA ASP A 407 -7.58 -17.75 -23.34
C ASP A 407 -7.59 -16.33 -22.76
N ALA A 408 -6.40 -15.72 -22.75
CA ALA A 408 -6.21 -14.34 -22.33
C ALA A 408 -7.07 -13.36 -23.16
N PRO A 409 -7.67 -12.33 -22.54
CA PRO A 409 -8.48 -11.35 -23.26
C PRO A 409 -7.71 -10.59 -24.35
N GLN A 410 -8.13 -10.72 -25.61
CA GLN A 410 -7.57 -9.95 -26.73
C GLN A 410 -8.28 -8.58 -26.87
N CYS A 411 -8.03 -7.67 -25.91
CA CYS A 411 -8.74 -6.38 -25.86
C CYS A 411 -7.85 -5.15 -25.60
N ASP A 412 -6.55 -5.26 -25.80
CA ASP A 412 -5.56 -4.19 -25.58
C ASP A 412 -5.92 -2.86 -26.25
N ASP A 413 -6.40 -2.89 -27.50
CA ASP A 413 -6.78 -1.67 -28.22
C ASP A 413 -7.98 -0.97 -27.59
N LYS A 414 -8.95 -1.75 -27.07
CA LYS A 414 -10.10 -1.20 -26.36
C LYS A 414 -9.67 -0.61 -25.02
N ASP A 415 -8.81 -1.30 -24.28
CA ASP A 415 -8.28 -0.80 -23.01
C ASP A 415 -7.53 0.53 -23.21
N ARG A 416 -6.65 0.60 -24.21
CA ARG A 416 -5.92 1.81 -24.57
C ARG A 416 -6.86 2.96 -24.91
N GLU A 417 -7.86 2.70 -25.73
CA GLU A 417 -8.81 3.74 -26.15
C GLU A 417 -9.67 4.23 -24.98
N SER A 418 -10.26 3.33 -24.19
CA SER A 418 -11.07 3.73 -23.03
C SER A 418 -10.23 4.45 -21.96
N LEU A 419 -8.97 4.05 -21.75
CA LEU A 419 -8.03 4.75 -20.86
C LEU A 419 -7.69 6.16 -21.38
N ARG A 420 -7.43 6.30 -22.68
CA ARG A 420 -7.19 7.59 -23.33
C ARG A 420 -8.39 8.53 -23.13
N LEU A 421 -9.61 8.04 -23.36
CA LEU A 421 -10.84 8.79 -23.15
C LEU A 421 -11.04 9.19 -21.67
N LEU A 422 -10.63 8.34 -20.74
CA LEU A 422 -10.65 8.65 -19.31
C LEU A 422 -9.67 9.79 -18.98
N PHE A 423 -8.44 9.75 -19.49
CA PHE A 423 -7.47 10.82 -19.30
C PHE A 423 -7.90 12.16 -19.90
N GLU A 424 -8.54 12.13 -21.08
CA GLU A 424 -9.13 13.34 -21.66
C GLU A 424 -10.20 13.93 -20.75
N LYS A 425 -11.08 13.09 -20.19
CA LYS A 425 -12.12 13.51 -19.25
C LYS A 425 -11.55 14.10 -17.96
N THR A 426 -10.45 13.55 -17.44
CA THR A 426 -9.80 14.06 -16.22
C THR A 426 -8.90 15.28 -16.49
N GLY A 427 -8.65 15.61 -17.76
CA GLY A 427 -7.75 16.70 -18.16
C GLY A 427 -6.27 16.34 -18.06
N GLN A 428 -5.95 15.05 -17.89
CA GLN A 428 -4.57 14.55 -17.85
C GLN A 428 -4.03 14.40 -19.27
N ARG A 429 -2.95 15.12 -19.59
CA ARG A 429 -2.28 15.01 -20.88
C ARG A 429 -1.22 13.91 -20.82
N VAL A 430 -1.56 12.72 -21.30
CA VAL A 430 -0.61 11.62 -21.45
C VAL A 430 -0.24 11.49 -22.92
N VAL A 431 1.06 11.67 -23.24
CA VAL A 431 1.55 11.71 -24.63
C VAL A 431 1.60 10.32 -25.26
N LYS A 432 1.97 9.32 -24.46
CA LYS A 432 2.02 7.90 -24.86
C LYS A 432 1.77 7.05 -23.62
N ILE A 433 0.94 6.02 -23.76
CA ILE A 433 0.73 5.00 -22.74
C ILE A 433 1.59 3.80 -23.16
N PRO A 434 2.74 3.55 -22.51
CA PRO A 434 3.56 2.39 -22.81
C PRO A 434 2.83 1.10 -22.43
N PHE A 435 3.14 0.05 -23.17
CA PHE A 435 2.79 -1.32 -22.84
C PHE A 435 4.06 -2.00 -22.34
N LEU A 436 4.02 -2.56 -21.14
CA LEU A 436 5.18 -3.20 -20.52
C LEU A 436 4.90 -4.70 -20.38
N SER A 437 5.78 -5.51 -20.97
CA SER A 437 5.84 -6.95 -20.68
C SER A 437 6.65 -7.19 -19.42
N SER A 438 6.37 -8.27 -18.69
CA SER A 438 7.07 -8.67 -17.45
C SER A 438 8.61 -8.77 -17.63
N PHE A 439 9.08 -8.99 -18.86
CA PHE A 439 10.51 -9.09 -19.20
C PHE A 439 11.22 -7.74 -19.47
N GLN A 440 10.51 -6.61 -19.51
CA GLN A 440 11.13 -5.31 -19.82
C GLN A 440 11.76 -4.62 -18.60
N ASP A 441 11.41 -5.02 -17.38
CA ASP A 441 12.02 -4.46 -16.16
C ASP A 441 13.47 -4.95 -15.94
N LEU A 442 13.92 -5.96 -16.70
CA LEU A 442 15.32 -6.42 -16.74
C LEU A 442 16.18 -5.70 -17.79
N ILE A 443 15.60 -4.81 -18.62
CA ILE A 443 16.32 -4.08 -19.68
C ILE A 443 15.85 -2.63 -19.71
N SER A 444 16.20 -1.84 -18.69
CA SER A 444 16.39 -0.40 -18.89
C SER A 444 17.40 0.19 -17.90
N GLU A 445 18.67 -0.14 -18.11
CA GLU A 445 19.77 0.80 -17.88
C GLU A 445 20.58 0.87 -19.17
N ASP A 446 20.33 1.91 -19.96
CA ASP A 446 21.26 2.51 -20.92
C ASP A 446 20.88 3.99 -21.14
#